data_AF-B0SVA3-F1
#
_entry.id   AF-B0SVA3-F1
#
_cell.length_a   1.000
_cell.length_b   1.000
_cell.length_c   1.000
_cell.angle_alpha   90.00
_cell.angle_beta   90.00
_cell.angle_gamma   90.00
#
_symmetry.space_group_name_H-M   'P 1'
#
loop_
_entity.id
_entity.type
_entity.pdbx_description
1 polymer ?
#
loop_
_entity_poly.entity_id
_entity_poly.type
_entity_poly.pdbx_seq_one_letter_code
_entity_poly.pdbx_strand_id
1 'polypeptide(L)'
;MAVLNQLLFGVYPYICLAVLVLGSVLRFDREQYTWRSGSSQLLRRRQLVLGSVLFHLGVLTIFGGHFVGLLTPIWVFDALHIPHGAKQILAIVAGGIAGVMCLIGGLLLLHRRLFDPRIRKTSSFSDIAILVILMIQLTLGLSTIPVSMQHLDGHEMVKFMTWAQGVFTFQPGIASAVADVHPIFKLHLVLGMTILLLFPFTRLVHMLSAPIWYLNRRGWQLVRTKRGMPIRPEAAAPVYRDKVDAAWPASSFKTRE
;
A
#
# COMPACT_ATOMS: atom_id res chain seq x y z
N MET A 1 24.90 14.49 -17.95
CA MET A 1 23.78 13.51 -17.89
C MET A 1 24.12 12.23 -17.11
N ALA A 2 25.27 11.58 -17.35
CA ALA A 2 25.65 10.34 -16.66
C ALA A 2 25.71 10.45 -15.12
N VAL A 3 26.32 11.53 -14.59
CA VAL A 3 26.40 11.77 -13.13
C VAL A 3 25.02 11.91 -12.50
N LEU A 4 24.13 12.69 -13.11
CA LEU A 4 22.76 12.86 -12.62
C LEU A 4 21.99 11.52 -12.61
N ASN A 5 22.16 10.71 -13.65
CA ASN A 5 21.55 9.38 -13.72
C ASN A 5 22.05 8.47 -12.59
N GLN A 6 23.37 8.47 -12.34
CA GLN A 6 23.96 7.70 -11.25
C GLN A 6 23.47 8.18 -9.87
N LEU A 7 23.33 9.49 -9.66
CA LEU A 7 22.80 10.02 -8.41
C LEU A 7 21.34 9.60 -8.18
N LEU A 8 20.48 9.77 -9.18
CA LEU A 8 19.04 9.51 -9.06
C LEU A 8 18.65 8.03 -9.06
N PHE A 9 19.35 7.20 -9.84
CA PHE A 9 18.98 5.79 -10.04
C PHE A 9 20.00 4.79 -9.48
N GLY A 10 21.16 5.28 -9.06
CA GLY A 10 22.19 4.47 -8.39
C GLY A 10 22.26 4.76 -6.90
N VAL A 11 22.33 6.01 -6.47
CA VAL A 11 22.56 6.38 -5.05
C VAL A 11 21.25 6.63 -4.29
N TYR A 12 20.39 7.48 -4.84
CA TYR A 12 19.14 7.90 -4.21
C TYR A 12 18.23 6.74 -3.75
N PRO A 13 18.09 5.62 -4.50
CA PRO A 13 17.29 4.48 -4.06
C PRO A 13 17.73 3.92 -2.71
N TYR A 14 19.03 3.81 -2.46
CA TYR A 14 19.56 3.28 -1.20
C TYR A 14 19.32 4.23 -0.04
N ILE A 15 19.38 5.55 -0.26
CA ILE A 15 19.02 6.55 0.76
C ILE A 15 17.55 6.39 1.14
N CYS A 16 16.66 6.31 0.14
CA CYS A 16 15.23 6.13 0.36
C CYS A 16 14.92 4.83 1.11
N LEU A 17 15.53 3.71 0.72
CA LEU A 17 15.32 2.40 1.37
C LEU A 17 15.89 2.38 2.80
N ALA A 18 17.07 2.96 3.03
CA ALA A 18 17.65 3.06 4.36
C ALA A 18 16.75 3.87 5.31
N VAL A 19 16.28 5.04 4.86
CA VAL A 19 15.36 5.89 5.64
C VAL A 19 14.01 5.22 5.85
N LEU A 20 13.47 4.55 4.83
CA LEU A 20 12.24 3.77 4.95
C LEU A 20 12.35 2.75 6.09
N VAL A 21 13.40 1.90 6.07
CA VAL A 21 13.57 0.84 7.05
C VAL A 21 13.87 1.42 8.44
N LEU A 22 14.91 2.23 8.57
CA LEU A 22 15.36 2.76 9.86
C LEU A 22 14.31 3.70 10.47
N GLY A 23 13.72 4.59 9.66
CA GLY A 23 12.66 5.49 10.11
C GLY A 23 11.41 4.76 10.56
N SER A 24 11.02 3.68 9.87
CA SER A 24 9.88 2.86 10.29
C SER A 24 10.15 2.12 11.59
N VAL A 25 11.33 1.52 11.76
CA VAL A 25 11.70 0.84 13.01
C VAL A 25 11.74 1.82 14.18
N LEU A 26 12.44 2.95 14.03
CA LEU A 26 12.55 3.95 15.08
C LEU A 26 11.18 4.51 15.51
N ARG A 27 10.29 4.78 14.54
CA ARG A 27 8.94 5.26 14.84
C ARG A 27 8.08 4.18 15.51
N PHE A 28 8.24 2.91 15.11
CA PHE A 28 7.51 1.81 15.72
C PHE A 28 7.93 1.60 17.17
N ASP A 29 9.22 1.68 17.48
CA ASP A 29 9.73 1.43 18.84
C ASP A 29 9.52 2.63 19.77
N ARG A 30 9.76 3.86 19.30
CA ARG A 30 9.68 5.06 20.15
C ARG A 30 8.31 5.73 20.18
N GLU A 31 7.57 5.68 19.07
CA GLU A 31 6.43 6.58 18.82
C GLU A 31 5.13 5.82 18.49
N GLN A 32 4.85 4.73 19.21
CA GLN A 32 3.68 3.87 18.99
C GLN A 32 2.34 4.62 18.96
N TYR A 33 2.17 5.69 19.76
CA TYR A 33 0.94 6.48 19.76
C TYR A 33 0.67 7.19 18.42
N THR A 34 1.73 7.52 17.68
CA THR A 34 1.63 8.12 16.33
C THR A 34 1.40 7.07 15.25
N TRP A 35 1.50 5.78 15.56
CA TRP A 35 1.33 4.66 14.64
C TRP A 35 -0.16 4.33 14.45
N ARG A 36 -0.85 5.16 13.66
CA ARG A 36 -2.28 5.04 13.43
C ARG A 36 -2.69 5.47 12.02
N SER A 37 -3.80 4.92 11.54
CA SER A 37 -4.34 5.26 10.22
C SER A 37 -4.87 6.69 10.11
N GLY A 38 -5.19 7.36 11.23
CA GLY A 38 -5.71 8.73 11.22
C GLY A 38 -7.05 8.86 10.51
N SER A 39 -8.02 8.03 10.89
CA SER A 39 -9.38 8.04 10.30
C SER A 39 -10.11 9.34 10.62
N SER A 40 -10.76 9.92 9.62
CA SER A 40 -11.66 11.09 9.76
C SER A 40 -13.12 10.73 9.48
N GLN A 41 -13.47 9.44 9.51
CA GLN A 41 -14.79 8.94 9.15
C GLN A 41 -15.91 9.49 10.02
N LEU A 42 -15.66 9.64 11.32
CA LEU A 42 -16.62 10.16 12.28
C LEU A 42 -17.10 11.57 11.93
N LEU A 43 -16.21 12.41 11.38
CA LEU A 43 -16.52 13.79 11.02
C LEU A 43 -17.37 13.89 9.75
N ARG A 44 -17.12 13.01 8.77
CA ARG A 44 -17.91 12.94 7.53
C ARG A 44 -17.76 11.59 6.83
N ARG A 45 -18.85 10.80 6.85
CA ARG A 45 -18.87 9.38 6.44
C ARG A 45 -19.10 9.14 4.95
N ARG A 46 -20.18 9.69 4.35
CA ARG A 46 -20.66 9.26 3.01
C ARG A 46 -19.58 9.35 1.90
N GLN A 47 -18.98 10.53 1.71
CA GLN A 47 -17.93 10.72 0.70
C GLN A 47 -16.64 9.92 1.02
N LEU A 48 -16.36 9.68 2.30
CA LEU A 48 -15.18 8.90 2.70
C LEU A 48 -15.33 7.44 2.28
N VAL A 49 -16.49 6.81 2.45
CA VAL A 49 -16.65 5.37 2.15
C VAL A 49 -16.35 5.10 0.68
N LEU A 50 -17.00 5.82 -0.24
CA LEU A 50 -16.78 5.65 -1.68
C LEU A 50 -15.31 5.97 -2.06
N GLY A 51 -14.80 7.13 -1.66
CA GLY A 51 -13.43 7.54 -1.98
C GLY A 51 -12.38 6.58 -1.42
N SER A 52 -12.58 6.11 -0.19
CA SER A 52 -11.66 5.19 0.49
C SER A 52 -11.65 3.81 -0.17
N VAL A 53 -12.82 3.26 -0.52
CA VAL A 53 -12.89 1.94 -1.16
C VAL A 53 -12.24 1.97 -2.54
N LEU A 54 -12.60 2.95 -3.38
CA LEU A 54 -12.00 3.10 -4.71
C LEU A 54 -10.50 3.32 -4.66
N PHE A 55 -10.04 4.21 -3.76
CA PHE A 55 -8.62 4.48 -3.57
C PHE A 55 -7.86 3.23 -3.12
N HIS A 56 -8.33 2.55 -2.06
CA HIS A 56 -7.59 1.42 -1.48
C HIS A 56 -7.61 0.18 -2.39
N LEU A 57 -8.74 -0.17 -3.01
CA LEU A 57 -8.77 -1.28 -3.96
C LEU A 57 -7.85 -1.02 -5.16
N GLY A 58 -7.87 0.21 -5.67
CA GLY A 58 -6.98 0.63 -6.75
C GLY A 58 -5.50 0.56 -6.35
N VAL A 59 -5.11 1.25 -5.28
CA VAL A 59 -3.69 1.29 -4.86
C VAL A 59 -3.16 -0.08 -4.42
N LEU A 60 -3.97 -0.94 -3.79
CA LEU A 60 -3.54 -2.29 -3.41
C LEU A 60 -3.31 -3.16 -4.65
N THR A 61 -4.17 -3.04 -5.66
CA THR A 61 -3.99 -3.75 -6.94
C THR A 61 -2.73 -3.27 -7.66
N ILE A 62 -2.51 -1.95 -7.73
CA ILE A 62 -1.31 -1.35 -8.31
C ILE A 62 -0.05 -1.79 -7.55
N PHE A 63 -0.08 -1.73 -6.22
CA PHE A 63 1.02 -2.13 -5.36
C PHE A 63 1.36 -3.61 -5.56
N GLY A 64 0.36 -4.50 -5.55
CA GLY A 64 0.55 -5.92 -5.83
C GLY A 64 1.11 -6.17 -7.23
N GLY A 65 0.59 -5.47 -8.24
CA GLY A 65 1.09 -5.52 -9.61
C GLY A 65 2.54 -5.06 -9.75
N HIS A 66 2.93 -3.97 -9.09
CA HIS A 66 4.32 -3.49 -9.07
C HIS A 66 5.23 -4.46 -8.32
N PHE A 67 4.80 -4.96 -7.16
CA PHE A 67 5.57 -5.86 -6.33
C PHE A 67 5.87 -7.17 -7.09
N VAL A 68 4.82 -7.83 -7.60
CA VAL A 68 4.98 -9.08 -8.35
C VAL A 68 5.64 -8.81 -9.71
N GLY A 69 5.25 -7.76 -10.41
CA GLY A 69 5.76 -7.47 -11.75
C GLY A 69 7.24 -7.09 -11.79
N LEU A 70 7.72 -6.31 -10.82
CA LEU A 70 9.11 -5.84 -10.78
C LEU A 70 10.05 -6.80 -10.06
N LEU A 71 9.63 -7.38 -8.93
CA LEU A 71 10.54 -8.14 -8.05
C LEU A 71 10.56 -9.63 -8.34
N THR A 72 9.60 -10.17 -9.09
CA THR A 72 9.65 -11.57 -9.51
C THR A 72 10.80 -11.73 -10.53
N PRO A 73 11.79 -12.61 -10.28
CA PRO A 73 12.90 -12.82 -11.20
C PRO A 73 12.42 -13.26 -12.58
N ILE A 74 13.14 -12.84 -13.63
CA ILE A 74 12.77 -13.13 -15.02
C ILE A 74 12.65 -14.65 -15.25
N TRP A 75 13.58 -15.44 -14.72
CA TRP A 75 13.59 -16.90 -14.88
C TRP A 75 12.33 -17.59 -14.33
N VAL A 76 11.66 -17.04 -13.30
CA VAL A 76 10.41 -17.60 -12.76
C VAL A 76 9.31 -17.50 -13.81
N PHE A 77 9.24 -16.36 -14.48
CA PHE A 77 8.24 -16.17 -15.53
C PHE A 77 8.54 -17.00 -16.78
N ASP A 78 9.82 -17.15 -17.12
CA ASP A 78 10.23 -17.99 -18.24
C ASP A 78 9.88 -19.47 -17.96
N ALA A 79 10.10 -19.93 -16.73
CA ALA A 79 9.69 -21.27 -16.29
C ALA A 79 8.16 -21.47 -16.36
N LEU A 80 7.38 -20.43 -16.06
CA LEU A 80 5.92 -20.42 -16.21
C LEU A 80 5.45 -20.17 -17.65
N HIS A 81 6.37 -20.01 -18.60
CA HIS A 81 6.10 -19.71 -20.02
C HIS A 81 5.24 -18.45 -20.21
N ILE A 82 5.43 -17.43 -19.35
CA ILE A 82 4.70 -16.15 -19.43
C ILE A 82 5.52 -15.13 -20.24
N PRO A 83 5.11 -14.80 -21.48
CA PRO A 83 5.87 -13.87 -22.30
C PRO A 83 5.86 -12.45 -21.72
N HIS A 84 6.95 -11.70 -21.91
CA HIS A 84 7.10 -10.34 -21.38
C HIS A 84 6.01 -9.39 -21.87
N GLY A 85 5.62 -9.47 -23.16
CA GLY A 85 4.52 -8.69 -23.70
C GLY A 85 3.18 -8.96 -23.01
N ALA A 86 2.89 -10.19 -22.60
CA ALA A 86 1.66 -10.49 -21.86
C ALA A 86 1.65 -9.83 -20.47
N LYS A 87 2.79 -9.75 -19.79
CA LYS A 87 2.91 -9.02 -18.52
C LYS A 87 2.68 -7.53 -18.70
N GLN A 88 3.23 -6.96 -19.76
CA GLN A 88 3.03 -5.55 -20.06
C GLN A 88 1.57 -5.25 -20.38
N ILE A 89 0.89 -6.09 -21.17
CA ILE A 89 -0.53 -5.95 -21.45
C ILE A 89 -1.35 -6.07 -20.16
N LEU A 90 -1.05 -7.05 -19.31
CA LEU A 90 -1.69 -7.19 -18.00
C LEU A 90 -1.50 -5.93 -17.15
N ALA A 91 -0.29 -5.39 -17.10
CA ALA A 91 0.02 -4.16 -16.37
C ALA A 91 -0.74 -2.94 -16.93
N ILE A 92 -0.85 -2.81 -18.26
CA ILE A 92 -1.60 -1.74 -18.91
C ILE A 92 -3.09 -1.84 -18.60
N VAL A 93 -3.69 -3.02 -18.75
CA VAL A 93 -5.14 -3.21 -18.61
C VAL A 93 -5.54 -3.21 -17.13
N ALA A 94 -5.03 -4.16 -16.35
CA ALA A 94 -5.40 -4.30 -14.95
C ALA A 94 -4.88 -3.12 -14.12
N GLY A 95 -3.62 -2.71 -14.35
CA GLY A 95 -3.04 -1.54 -13.70
C GLY A 95 -3.68 -0.22 -14.12
N GLY A 96 -4.09 -0.08 -15.40
CA GLY A 96 -4.83 1.09 -15.87
C GLY A 96 -6.21 1.22 -15.23
N ILE A 97 -7.00 0.13 -15.19
CA ILE A 97 -8.30 0.11 -14.51
C ILE A 97 -8.15 0.45 -13.02
N ALA A 98 -7.23 -0.23 -12.34
CA ALA A 98 -6.94 0.04 -10.93
C ALA A 98 -6.45 1.48 -10.70
N GLY A 99 -5.66 2.02 -11.63
CA GLY A 99 -5.16 3.38 -11.63
C GLY A 99 -6.26 4.43 -11.72
N VAL A 100 -7.21 4.24 -12.65
CA VAL A 100 -8.38 5.12 -12.79
C VAL A 100 -9.27 5.06 -11.55
N MET A 101 -9.56 3.85 -11.03
CA MET A 101 -10.29 3.69 -9.77
C MET A 101 -9.60 4.41 -8.62
N CYS A 102 -8.29 4.22 -8.49
CA CYS A 102 -7.46 4.86 -7.47
C CYS A 102 -7.52 6.40 -7.61
N LEU A 103 -7.49 6.92 -8.84
CA LEU A 103 -7.46 8.36 -9.10
C LEU A 103 -8.80 9.00 -8.74
N ILE A 104 -9.92 8.38 -9.14
CA ILE A 104 -11.25 8.85 -8.77
C ILE A 104 -11.40 8.85 -7.24
N GLY A 105 -11.03 7.74 -6.58
CA GLY A 105 -11.07 7.66 -5.12
C GLY A 105 -10.19 8.70 -4.44
N GLY A 106 -8.97 8.88 -4.93
CA GLY A 106 -8.00 9.84 -4.42
C GLY A 106 -8.43 11.29 -4.60
N LEU A 107 -9.01 11.66 -5.75
CA LEU A 107 -9.57 12.98 -6.00
C LEU A 107 -10.76 13.28 -5.07
N LEU A 108 -11.65 12.30 -4.84
CA LEU A 108 -12.73 12.45 -3.86
C LEU A 108 -12.20 12.68 -2.44
N LEU A 109 -11.16 11.94 -2.04
CA LEU A 109 -10.51 12.10 -0.74
C LEU A 109 -9.77 13.44 -0.60
N LEU A 110 -9.10 13.88 -1.67
CA LEU A 110 -8.34 15.13 -1.71
C LEU A 110 -9.29 16.33 -1.67
N HIS A 111 -10.32 16.34 -2.51
CA HIS A 111 -11.39 17.33 -2.46
C HIS A 111 -11.97 17.42 -1.05
N ARG A 112 -12.35 16.28 -0.46
CA ARG A 112 -12.86 16.21 0.91
C ARG A 112 -11.89 16.80 1.93
N ARG A 113 -10.58 16.60 1.79
CA ARG A 113 -9.57 17.10 2.74
C ARG A 113 -9.29 18.60 2.58
N LEU A 114 -9.38 19.12 1.37
CA LEU A 114 -9.08 20.52 1.07
C LEU A 114 -10.27 21.44 1.33
N PHE A 115 -11.49 21.03 0.96
CA PHE A 115 -12.66 21.90 0.93
C PHE A 115 -13.65 21.71 2.07
N ASP A 116 -13.56 20.60 2.83
CA ASP A 116 -14.40 20.43 4.02
C ASP A 116 -13.78 21.17 5.23
N PRO A 117 -14.48 22.15 5.83
CA PRO A 117 -13.93 22.93 6.94
C PRO A 117 -13.56 22.08 8.17
N ARG A 118 -14.33 21.04 8.48
CA ARG A 118 -14.09 20.18 9.67
C ARG A 118 -12.84 19.33 9.46
N ILE A 119 -12.67 18.81 8.26
CA ILE A 119 -11.55 17.93 7.93
C ILE A 119 -10.28 18.74 7.70
N ARG A 120 -10.37 19.90 7.05
CA ARG A 120 -9.23 20.78 6.83
C ARG A 120 -8.63 21.26 8.15
N LYS A 121 -9.46 21.64 9.13
CA LYS A 121 -9.02 22.06 10.47
C LYS A 121 -8.37 20.96 11.29
N THR A 122 -8.68 19.69 11.01
CA THR A 122 -8.16 18.53 11.76
C THR A 122 -7.10 17.74 10.99
N SER A 123 -6.74 18.17 9.77
CA SER A 123 -5.70 17.54 8.95
C SER A 123 -4.34 18.16 9.23
N SER A 124 -3.31 17.33 9.34
CA SER A 124 -1.93 17.82 9.36
C SER A 124 -1.46 18.21 7.95
N PHE A 125 -0.38 18.99 7.88
CA PHE A 125 0.30 19.27 6.61
C PHE A 125 0.73 17.97 5.90
N SER A 126 1.31 17.03 6.65
CA SER A 126 1.75 15.73 6.14
C SER A 126 0.60 14.92 5.50
N ASP A 127 -0.62 14.97 6.08
CA ASP A 127 -1.79 14.29 5.52
C ASP A 127 -2.20 14.82 4.13
N ILE A 128 -2.06 16.13 3.91
CA ILE A 128 -2.39 16.77 2.64
C ILE A 128 -1.25 16.54 1.64
N ALA A 129 -0.01 16.80 2.07
CA ALA A 129 1.17 16.68 1.23
C ALA A 129 1.30 15.28 0.65
N ILE A 130 1.18 14.23 1.48
CA ILE A 130 1.33 12.86 1.01
C ILE A 130 0.21 12.45 0.04
N LEU A 131 -1.03 12.93 0.27
CA LEU A 131 -2.14 12.65 -0.62
C LEU A 131 -1.95 13.33 -1.98
N VAL A 132 -1.48 14.58 -2.01
CA VAL A 132 -1.15 15.29 -3.25
C VAL A 132 -0.01 14.60 -3.99
N ILE A 133 1.06 14.21 -3.30
CA ILE A 133 2.19 13.48 -3.89
C ILE A 133 1.72 12.15 -4.50
N LEU A 134 0.85 11.41 -3.82
CA LEU A 134 0.25 10.19 -4.35
C LEU A 134 -0.61 10.46 -5.60
N MET A 135 -1.34 11.57 -5.67
CA MET A 135 -2.10 11.95 -6.87
C MET A 135 -1.19 12.28 -8.05
N ILE A 136 -0.09 12.98 -7.81
CA ILE A 136 0.92 13.27 -8.83
C ILE A 136 1.55 11.96 -9.32
N GLN A 137 1.98 11.08 -8.40
CA GLN A 137 2.55 9.77 -8.74
C GLN A 137 1.60 8.92 -9.57
N LEU A 138 0.32 8.91 -9.20
CA LEU A 138 -0.69 8.15 -9.92
C LEU A 138 -0.96 8.72 -11.32
N THR A 139 -0.96 10.04 -11.45
CA THR A 139 -1.10 10.72 -12.75
C THR A 139 0.11 10.44 -13.64
N LEU A 140 1.33 10.47 -13.08
CA LEU A 140 2.54 10.06 -13.78
C LEU A 140 2.50 8.59 -14.20
N GLY A 141 2.00 7.69 -13.35
CA GLY A 141 1.85 6.28 -13.68
C GLY A 141 0.84 6.03 -14.79
N LEU A 142 -0.29 6.73 -14.78
CA LEU A 142 -1.27 6.62 -15.87
C LEU A 142 -0.75 7.23 -17.18
N SER A 143 0.04 8.30 -17.11
CA SER A 143 0.62 8.92 -18.31
C SER A 143 1.77 8.12 -18.92
N THR A 144 2.30 7.11 -18.23
CA THR A 144 3.25 6.16 -18.85
C THR A 144 2.57 5.13 -19.75
N ILE A 145 1.25 4.92 -19.60
CA ILE A 145 0.52 3.91 -20.38
C ILE A 145 0.59 4.18 -21.88
N PRO A 146 0.29 5.39 -22.40
CA PRO A 146 0.40 5.67 -23.84
C PRO A 146 1.81 5.46 -24.41
N VAL A 147 2.85 5.77 -23.62
CA VAL A 147 4.26 5.55 -24.02
C VAL A 147 4.59 4.05 -24.05
N SER A 148 4.07 3.29 -23.08
CA SER A 148 4.24 1.84 -23.02
C SER A 148 3.51 1.12 -24.17
N MET A 149 2.38 1.67 -24.62
CA MET A 149 1.64 1.12 -25.76
C MET A 149 2.40 1.20 -27.09
N GLN A 150 3.45 2.02 -27.19
CA GLN A 150 4.33 2.09 -28.36
C GLN A 150 5.35 0.93 -28.41
N HIS A 151 5.54 0.21 -27.30
CA HIS A 151 6.59 -0.81 -27.13
C HIS A 151 6.00 -2.08 -26.47
N LEU A 152 5.01 -2.71 -27.11
CA LEU A 152 4.28 -3.86 -26.56
C LEU A 152 5.10 -5.16 -26.49
N ASP A 153 6.32 -5.15 -27.01
CA ASP A 153 7.28 -6.25 -26.97
C ASP A 153 7.83 -6.53 -25.55
N GLY A 154 7.63 -5.61 -24.60
CA GLY A 154 8.03 -5.80 -23.20
C GLY A 154 9.44 -5.32 -22.89
N HIS A 155 10.15 -4.74 -23.85
CA HIS A 155 11.56 -4.36 -23.69
C HIS A 155 11.75 -3.30 -22.60
N GLU A 156 10.92 -2.26 -22.59
CA GLU A 156 10.94 -1.22 -21.55
C GLU A 156 10.62 -1.81 -20.16
N MET A 157 9.70 -2.78 -20.09
CA MET A 157 9.38 -3.46 -18.83
C MET A 157 10.60 -4.23 -18.26
N VAL A 158 11.37 -4.90 -19.11
CA VAL A 158 12.57 -5.64 -18.69
C VAL A 158 13.63 -4.69 -18.10
N LYS A 159 13.80 -3.48 -18.64
CA LYS A 159 14.70 -2.46 -18.08
C LYS A 159 14.31 -2.09 -16.64
N PHE A 160 13.02 -1.85 -16.39
CA PHE A 160 12.54 -1.50 -15.05
C PHE A 160 12.65 -2.68 -14.06
N MET A 161 12.36 -3.90 -14.51
CA MET A 161 12.56 -5.12 -13.70
C MET A 161 14.03 -5.29 -13.32
N THR A 162 14.93 -5.18 -14.30
CA THR A 162 16.38 -5.29 -14.11
C THR A 162 16.85 -4.25 -13.11
N TRP A 163 16.44 -2.99 -13.29
CA TRP A 163 16.81 -1.92 -12.37
C TRP A 163 16.30 -2.17 -10.94
N ALA A 164 15.01 -2.50 -10.78
CA ALA A 164 14.43 -2.75 -9.47
C ALA A 164 15.12 -3.92 -8.76
N GLN A 165 15.28 -5.05 -9.45
CA GLN A 165 15.95 -6.24 -8.91
C GLN A 165 17.41 -5.95 -8.57
N GLY A 166 18.12 -5.23 -9.43
CA GLY A 166 19.51 -4.84 -9.18
C GLY A 166 19.66 -3.92 -7.97
N VAL A 167 18.74 -2.98 -7.74
CA VAL A 167 18.71 -2.15 -6.52
C VAL A 167 18.52 -3.02 -5.27
N PHE A 168 17.55 -3.95 -5.27
CA PHE A 168 17.30 -4.83 -4.11
C PHE A 168 18.40 -5.88 -3.89
N THR A 169 19.17 -6.22 -4.92
CA THR A 169 20.31 -7.14 -4.86
C THR A 169 21.67 -6.42 -4.78
N PHE A 170 21.67 -5.11 -4.57
CA PHE A 170 22.87 -4.28 -4.41
C PHE A 170 23.87 -4.37 -5.58
N GLN A 171 23.37 -4.49 -6.81
CA GLN A 171 24.20 -4.58 -8.02
C GLN A 171 24.84 -3.22 -8.36
N PRO A 172 26.17 -3.14 -8.48
CA PRO A 172 26.86 -1.93 -8.93
C PRO A 172 26.48 -1.56 -10.37
N GLY A 173 26.46 -0.26 -10.67
CA GLY A 173 26.23 0.23 -12.03
C GLY A 173 24.79 0.12 -12.54
N ILE A 174 23.84 -0.33 -11.72
CA ILE A 174 22.46 -0.60 -12.15
C ILE A 174 21.72 0.62 -12.72
N ALA A 175 22.16 1.83 -12.40
CA ALA A 175 21.61 3.06 -12.95
C ALA A 175 21.63 3.09 -14.49
N SER A 176 22.58 2.40 -15.14
CA SER A 176 22.66 2.33 -16.60
C SER A 176 21.45 1.64 -17.23
N ALA A 177 20.78 0.72 -16.51
CA ALA A 177 19.62 -0.02 -17.00
C ALA A 177 18.42 0.89 -17.35
N VAL A 178 18.35 2.09 -16.76
CA VAL A 178 17.29 3.09 -17.02
C VAL A 178 17.84 4.38 -17.62
N ALA A 179 19.05 4.36 -18.18
CA ALA A 179 19.68 5.57 -18.70
C ALA A 179 18.98 6.11 -19.97
N ASP A 180 18.41 5.24 -20.80
CA ASP A 180 17.83 5.54 -22.10
C ASP A 180 16.29 5.53 -22.13
N VAL A 181 15.63 5.28 -20.99
CA VAL A 181 14.16 5.24 -20.90
C VAL A 181 13.55 6.65 -21.00
N HIS A 182 12.29 6.70 -21.45
CA HIS A 182 11.56 7.95 -21.60
C HIS A 182 11.51 8.74 -20.25
N PRO A 183 11.65 10.08 -20.27
CA PRO A 183 11.71 10.89 -19.04
C PRO A 183 10.51 10.73 -18.10
N ILE A 184 9.33 10.36 -18.62
CA ILE A 184 8.14 10.11 -17.79
C ILE A 184 8.36 8.96 -16.79
N PHE A 185 9.05 7.89 -17.21
CA PHE A 185 9.38 6.77 -16.35
C PHE A 185 10.41 7.20 -15.30
N LYS A 186 11.41 8.00 -15.70
CA LYS A 186 12.40 8.57 -14.77
C LYS A 186 11.72 9.38 -13.67
N LEU A 187 10.77 10.26 -14.03
CA LEU A 187 9.99 11.03 -13.06
C LEU A 187 9.16 10.12 -12.13
N HIS A 188 8.50 9.10 -12.70
CA HIS A 188 7.72 8.13 -11.93
C HIS A 188 8.58 7.35 -10.92
N LEU A 189 9.77 6.90 -11.33
CA LEU A 189 10.72 6.17 -10.47
C LEU A 189 11.23 7.08 -9.34
N VAL A 190 11.68 8.29 -9.66
CA VAL A 190 12.21 9.24 -8.65
C VAL A 190 11.14 9.63 -7.64
N LEU A 191 9.92 9.94 -8.09
CA LEU A 191 8.83 10.30 -7.19
C LEU A 191 8.34 9.07 -6.39
N GLY A 192 8.35 7.88 -6.97
CA GLY A 192 8.11 6.61 -6.27
C GLY A 192 9.10 6.38 -5.13
N MET A 193 10.39 6.56 -5.38
CA MET A 193 11.43 6.48 -4.34
C MET A 193 11.27 7.58 -3.29
N THR A 194 10.86 8.79 -3.69
CA THR A 194 10.53 9.88 -2.75
C THR A 194 9.37 9.49 -1.83
N ILE A 195 8.34 8.78 -2.32
CA ILE A 195 7.25 8.32 -1.46
C ILE A 195 7.77 7.35 -0.39
N LEU A 196 8.70 6.45 -0.74
CA LEU A 196 9.34 5.55 0.23
C LEU A 196 10.15 6.33 1.28
N LEU A 197 10.86 7.39 0.87
CA LEU A 197 11.57 8.29 1.77
C LEU A 197 10.63 8.98 2.77
N LEU A 198 9.46 9.42 2.31
CA LEU A 198 8.44 10.10 3.14
C LEU A 198 7.59 9.14 3.98
N PHE A 199 7.61 7.85 3.66
CA PHE A 199 6.79 6.81 4.27
C PHE A 199 6.84 6.81 5.80
N PRO A 200 8.00 6.76 6.47
CA PRO A 200 8.07 6.66 7.94
C PRO A 200 7.60 7.93 8.64
N PHE A 201 7.53 9.08 7.95
CA PHE A 201 7.16 10.38 8.53
C PHE A 201 5.71 10.79 8.27
N THR A 202 4.96 9.94 7.56
CA THR A 202 3.58 10.24 7.16
C THR A 202 2.61 9.21 7.71
N ARG A 203 1.32 9.36 7.41
CA ARG A 203 0.31 8.35 7.74
C ARG A 203 0.53 7.01 7.05
N LEU A 204 1.41 6.91 6.03
CA LEU A 204 1.60 5.69 5.23
C LEU A 204 2.02 4.46 6.04
N VAL A 205 2.62 4.65 7.22
CA VAL A 205 2.95 3.57 8.16
C VAL A 205 1.78 2.62 8.48
N HIS A 206 0.53 3.09 8.33
CA HIS A 206 -0.65 2.23 8.48
C HIS A 206 -0.66 1.02 7.54
N MET A 207 0.00 1.10 6.38
CA MET A 207 0.13 0.00 5.43
C MET A 207 0.87 -1.20 6.04
N LEU A 208 1.86 -0.96 6.91
CA LEU A 208 2.62 -2.01 7.61
C LEU A 208 1.80 -2.74 8.67
N SER A 209 0.62 -2.22 9.04
CA SER A 209 -0.30 -2.82 10.01
C SER A 209 -1.54 -3.44 9.37
N ALA A 210 -1.42 -3.89 8.11
CA ALA A 210 -2.46 -4.70 7.49
C ALA A 210 -2.81 -5.91 8.39
N PRO A 211 -4.08 -6.08 8.80
CA PRO A 211 -4.46 -7.03 9.85
C PRO A 211 -4.56 -8.48 9.34
N ILE A 212 -3.55 -8.96 8.60
CA ILE A 212 -3.53 -10.31 8.01
C ILE A 212 -3.59 -11.39 9.11
N TRP A 213 -2.94 -11.14 10.24
CA TRP A 213 -2.93 -12.02 11.41
C TRP A 213 -4.30 -12.17 12.09
N TYR A 214 -5.26 -11.28 11.80
CA TYR A 214 -6.61 -11.40 12.32
C TYR A 214 -7.33 -12.65 11.76
N LEU A 215 -7.01 -13.05 10.52
CA LEU A 215 -7.65 -14.19 9.84
C LEU A 215 -7.32 -15.53 10.52
N ASN A 216 -6.11 -15.67 11.07
CA ASN A 216 -5.67 -16.89 11.75
C ASN A 216 -5.78 -16.80 13.28
N ARG A 217 -6.57 -15.84 13.79
CA ARG A 217 -6.69 -15.63 15.23
C ARG A 217 -7.66 -16.65 15.82
N ARG A 218 -7.18 -17.46 16.77
CA ARG A 218 -7.92 -18.59 17.37
C ARG A 218 -9.11 -18.23 18.28
N GLY A 219 -9.31 -16.95 18.62
CA GLY A 219 -10.41 -16.56 19.50
C GLY A 219 -10.74 -15.07 19.43
N TRP A 220 -12.03 -14.75 19.58
CA TRP A 220 -12.54 -13.38 19.54
C TRP A 220 -12.16 -12.57 20.79
N GLN A 221 -12.08 -13.24 21.95
CA GLN A 221 -11.64 -12.63 23.20
C GLN A 221 -10.11 -12.57 23.29
N LEU A 222 -9.59 -11.46 23.82
CA LEU A 222 -8.17 -11.26 24.11
C LEU A 222 -8.02 -11.15 25.62
N VAL A 223 -7.32 -12.09 26.24
CA VAL A 223 -6.96 -12.02 27.66
C VAL A 223 -5.44 -11.91 27.75
N ARG A 224 -4.97 -10.86 28.43
CA ARG A 224 -3.54 -10.70 28.76
C ARG A 224 -3.36 -11.06 30.22
N THR A 225 -2.52 -12.06 30.50
CA THR A 225 -2.25 -12.53 31.87
C THR A 225 -0.77 -12.46 32.18
N LYS A 226 -0.43 -12.25 33.46
CA LYS A 226 0.93 -12.37 33.97
C LYS A 226 1.34 -13.83 34.20
N ARG A 227 0.38 -14.76 34.18
CA ARG A 227 0.63 -16.20 34.39
C ARG A 227 1.25 -16.80 33.14
N GLY A 228 2.34 -17.54 33.29
CA GLY A 228 2.89 -18.38 32.22
C GLY A 228 1.92 -19.51 31.90
N MET A 229 1.01 -19.30 30.95
CA MET A 229 0.11 -20.35 30.51
C MET A 229 0.90 -21.34 29.64
N PRO A 230 0.82 -22.66 29.89
CA PRO A 230 1.43 -23.63 29.00
C PRO A 230 0.81 -23.45 27.60
N ILE A 231 1.65 -23.25 26.59
CA ILE A 231 1.21 -23.17 25.18
C ILE A 231 0.82 -24.58 24.74
N ARG A 232 -0.35 -25.06 25.18
CA ARG A 232 -0.93 -26.33 24.74
C ARG A 232 -1.97 -26.06 23.64
N PRO A 233 -1.78 -26.61 22.42
CA PRO A 233 -2.70 -26.40 21.30
C PRO A 233 -4.15 -26.82 21.56
N GLU A 234 -4.36 -27.84 22.41
CA GLU A 234 -5.68 -28.45 22.68
C GLU A 234 -6.59 -27.61 23.57
N ALA A 235 -6.06 -26.68 24.36
CA ALA A 235 -6.84 -25.96 25.38
C ALA A 235 -7.62 -24.74 24.85
N ALA A 236 -7.52 -24.44 23.54
CA ALA A 236 -8.01 -23.17 22.98
C ALA A 236 -9.44 -23.21 22.43
N ALA A 237 -10.02 -24.39 22.17
CA ALA A 237 -11.43 -24.48 21.83
C ALA A 237 -12.24 -24.38 23.13
N PRO A 238 -13.08 -23.35 23.32
CA PRO A 238 -13.98 -23.33 24.46
C PRO A 238 -14.91 -24.54 24.34
N VAL A 239 -14.85 -25.44 25.33
CA VAL A 239 -15.92 -26.42 25.53
C VAL A 239 -17.10 -25.62 26.06
N TYR A 240 -17.99 -25.23 25.15
CA TYR A 240 -19.30 -24.73 25.58
C TYR A 240 -19.96 -25.88 26.31
N ARG A 241 -20.14 -25.74 27.62
CA ARG A 241 -21.04 -26.63 28.37
C ARG A 241 -22.37 -26.61 27.61
N ASP A 242 -22.95 -27.78 27.40
CA ASP A 242 -24.26 -27.93 26.76
C ASP A 242 -25.20 -26.83 27.23
N LYS A 243 -25.96 -26.24 26.28
CA LYS A 243 -26.91 -25.15 26.51
C LYS A 243 -27.55 -25.33 27.89
N VAL A 244 -27.12 -24.52 28.85
CA VAL A 244 -28.00 -24.25 29.98
C VAL A 244 -29.13 -23.50 29.32
N ASP A 245 -30.29 -24.13 29.19
CA ASP A 245 -31.52 -23.46 28.82
C ASP A 245 -31.69 -22.32 29.82
N ALA A 246 -31.20 -21.14 29.44
CA ALA A 246 -31.36 -19.96 30.24
C ALA A 246 -32.87 -19.78 30.33
N ALA A 247 -33.43 -19.98 31.54
CA ALA A 247 -34.81 -19.68 31.82
C ALA A 247 -34.98 -18.19 31.54
N TRP A 248 -35.39 -17.87 30.31
CA TRP A 248 -35.80 -16.53 29.95
C TRP A 248 -36.94 -16.18 30.91
N PRO A 249 -36.84 -15.10 31.70
CA PRO A 249 -37.98 -14.69 32.49
C PRO A 249 -39.12 -14.41 31.51
N ALA A 250 -40.24 -15.12 31.66
CA ALA A 250 -41.42 -14.91 30.86
C ALA A 250 -41.80 -13.43 30.98
N SER A 251 -41.60 -12.66 29.91
CA SER A 251 -41.91 -11.24 29.93
C SER A 251 -43.43 -11.10 29.99
N SER A 252 -43.97 -10.79 31.15
CA SER A 252 -45.35 -10.30 31.28
C SER A 252 -45.38 -8.86 30.74
N PHE A 253 -45.33 -8.70 29.43
CA PHE A 253 -45.73 -7.43 28.83
C PHE A 253 -47.22 -7.24 29.16
N LYS A 254 -47.51 -6.31 30.07
CA LYS A 254 -48.87 -5.81 30.30
C LYS A 254 -49.41 -5.34 28.96
N THR A 255 -50.47 -6.00 28.48
CA THR A 255 -51.35 -5.46 27.46
C THR A 255 -51.89 -4.13 28.01
N ARG A 256 -51.62 -3.03 27.30
CA ARG A 256 -52.29 -1.76 27.56
C ARG A 256 -53.74 -1.92 27.07
N GLU A 257 -54.68 -1.80 27.99
CA GLU A 257 -56.06 -1.44 27.69
C GLU A 257 -56.13 0.02 27.19
#